data_AF-A0A517ZU20-F1
#
_entry.id   AF-A0A517ZU20-F1
#
_cell.length_a   1.000
_cell.length_b   1.000
_cell.length_c   1.000
_cell.angle_alpha   90.00
_cell.angle_beta   90.00
_cell.angle_gamma   90.00
#
_symmetry.space_group_name_H-M   'P 1'
#
loop_
_entity.id
_entity.type
_entity.pdbx_description
1 polymer ?
#
loop_
_entity_poly.entity_id
_entity_poly.type
_entity_poly.pdbx_seq_one_letter_code
_entity_poly.pdbx_strand_id
1 'polypeptide(L)'
;MAKKRKPKSPSPGEDSERLQRRAALWSKEDLLSPADPAEDLLTPEEWISIGIALDLSTRELCVAILIFEGQTRANIARQLHKKDGQPVSPGTIRVYIDRLFQKLRVNDRVGFVQRIMRVHLRLSAAS
;
A
#
# COMPACT_ATOMS: atom_id res chain seq x y z
N MET A 1 -45.38 -27.26 9.13
CA MET A 1 -44.42 -26.89 8.07
C MET A 1 -44.15 -25.40 8.13
N ALA A 2 -43.00 -24.98 8.70
CA ALA A 2 -42.66 -23.57 8.86
C ALA A 2 -42.03 -23.00 7.58
N LYS A 3 -42.69 -22.01 6.95
CA LYS A 3 -42.17 -21.28 5.79
C LYS A 3 -40.96 -20.43 6.22
N LYS A 4 -39.75 -20.88 5.91
CA LYS A 4 -38.52 -20.08 6.01
C LYS A 4 -38.62 -18.88 5.06
N ARG A 5 -38.80 -17.67 5.61
CA ARG A 5 -38.72 -16.42 4.85
C ARG A 5 -37.25 -16.19 4.46
N LYS A 6 -36.96 -16.09 3.16
CA LYS A 6 -35.64 -15.69 2.67
C LYS A 6 -35.33 -14.24 3.13
N PRO A 7 -34.10 -13.93 3.54
CA PRO A 7 -33.72 -12.57 3.88
C PRO A 7 -33.84 -11.68 2.63
N LYS A 8 -34.55 -10.56 2.78
CA LYS A 8 -34.70 -9.54 1.74
C LYS A 8 -33.34 -8.89 1.54
N SER A 9 -32.74 -9.08 0.37
CA SER A 9 -31.51 -8.40 -0.02
C SER A 9 -31.73 -6.88 0.00
N PRO A 10 -30.79 -6.10 0.57
CA PRO A 10 -30.92 -4.65 0.66
C PRO A 10 -31.08 -4.02 -0.73
N SER A 11 -31.90 -2.98 -0.80
CA SER A 11 -32.15 -2.25 -2.04
C SER A 11 -30.93 -1.38 -2.39
N PRO A 12 -30.59 -1.19 -3.68
CA PRO A 12 -29.46 -0.35 -4.11
C PRO A 12 -29.44 1.07 -3.52
N GLY A 13 -30.61 1.63 -3.16
CA GLY A 13 -30.71 2.93 -2.50
C GLY A 13 -30.29 2.93 -1.03
N GLU A 14 -30.46 1.80 -0.33
CA GLU A 14 -30.15 1.70 1.10
C GLU A 14 -28.63 1.68 1.36
N ASP A 15 -27.85 1.10 0.44
CA ASP A 15 -26.38 1.08 0.52
C ASP A 15 -25.77 2.45 0.21
N SER A 16 -26.34 3.19 -0.74
CA SER A 16 -25.90 4.55 -1.05
C SER A 16 -26.14 5.51 0.13
N GLU A 17 -27.31 5.44 0.76
CA GLU A 17 -27.61 6.24 1.96
C GLU A 17 -26.70 5.88 3.14
N ARG A 18 -26.38 4.60 3.33
CA ARG A 18 -25.44 4.16 4.37
C ARG A 18 -24.03 4.72 4.14
N LEU A 19 -23.56 4.70 2.91
CA LEU A 19 -22.25 5.25 2.54
C LEU A 19 -22.20 6.77 2.72
N GLN A 20 -23.25 7.49 2.30
CA GLN A 20 -23.36 8.94 2.50
C GLN A 20 -23.38 9.31 3.98
N ARG A 21 -24.14 8.57 4.81
CA ARG A 21 -24.15 8.79 6.27
C ARG A 21 -22.79 8.52 6.90
N ARG A 22 -22.06 7.50 6.45
CA ARG A 22 -20.70 7.22 6.93
C ARG A 22 -19.72 8.32 6.50
N ALA A 23 -19.77 8.76 5.26
CA ALA A 23 -18.92 9.85 4.77
C ALA A 23 -19.19 11.17 5.50
N ALA A 24 -20.45 11.42 5.88
CA ALA A 24 -20.84 12.60 6.65
C ALA A 24 -20.33 12.61 8.10
N LEU A 25 -19.83 11.47 8.63
CA LEU A 25 -19.21 11.39 9.95
C LEU A 25 -17.76 11.87 9.97
N TRP A 26 -17.14 12.04 8.81
CA TRP A 26 -15.74 12.46 8.71
C TRP A 26 -15.65 13.96 8.47
N SER A 27 -14.84 14.64 9.29
CA SER A 27 -14.47 16.02 9.00
C SER A 27 -13.47 16.06 7.84
N LYS A 28 -13.34 17.23 7.22
CA LYS A 28 -12.35 17.43 6.15
C LYS A 28 -10.93 17.19 6.68
N GLU A 29 -10.65 17.64 7.90
CA GLU A 29 -9.38 17.42 8.59
C GLU A 29 -9.11 15.92 8.82
N ASP A 30 -10.10 15.13 9.20
CA ASP A 30 -9.94 13.67 9.34
C ASP A 30 -9.57 13.00 8.02
N LEU A 31 -10.11 13.49 6.91
CA LEU A 31 -9.85 12.95 5.56
C LEU A 31 -8.49 13.35 4.99
N LEU A 32 -7.88 14.44 5.49
CA LEU A 32 -6.61 14.97 5.02
C LEU A 32 -5.45 14.70 5.99
N SER A 33 -5.74 14.03 7.11
CA SER A 33 -4.78 13.56 8.10
C SER A 33 -4.37 12.12 7.78
N PRO A 34 -3.08 11.75 7.89
CA PRO A 34 -1.92 12.57 8.25
C PRO A 34 -1.43 13.48 7.12
N ALA A 35 -0.49 14.40 7.45
CA ALA A 35 0.05 15.38 6.50
C ALA A 35 0.81 14.72 5.33
N ASP A 36 1.48 13.60 5.59
CA ASP A 36 1.97 12.71 4.53
C ASP A 36 0.95 11.60 4.31
N PRO A 37 0.20 11.59 3.19
CA PRO A 37 -0.86 10.61 2.97
C PRO A 37 -0.35 9.16 2.83
N ALA A 38 0.96 8.95 2.72
CA ALA A 38 1.56 7.61 2.69
C ALA A 38 1.95 7.11 4.09
N GLU A 39 2.01 7.99 5.10
CA GLU A 39 2.31 7.63 6.48
C GLU A 39 1.24 6.69 7.04
N ASP A 40 1.67 5.60 7.66
CA ASP A 40 0.83 4.56 8.27
C ASP A 40 -0.28 3.98 7.37
N LEU A 41 -0.20 4.18 6.06
CA LEU A 41 -1.20 3.70 5.11
C LEU A 41 -1.22 2.16 5.02
N LEU A 42 -0.11 1.51 5.35
CA LEU A 42 0.04 0.06 5.43
C LEU A 42 0.80 -0.31 6.70
N THR A 43 0.28 -1.28 7.46
CA THR A 43 0.95 -1.76 8.69
C THR A 43 2.19 -2.60 8.36
N PRO A 44 3.12 -2.81 9.32
CA PRO A 44 4.26 -3.70 9.11
C PRO A 44 3.86 -5.13 8.68
N GLU A 45 2.79 -5.68 9.24
CA GLU A 45 2.29 -7.02 8.89
C GLU A 45 1.74 -7.08 7.47
N GLU A 46 1.08 -6.00 7.03
CA GLU A 46 0.60 -5.86 5.65
C GLU A 46 1.76 -5.77 4.67
N TRP A 47 2.79 -4.99 5.00
CA TRP A 47 4.02 -4.93 4.22
C TRP A 47 4.73 -6.28 4.10
N ILE A 48 4.80 -7.04 5.19
CA ILE A 48 5.35 -8.41 5.18
C ILE A 48 4.53 -9.30 4.24
N SER A 49 3.20 -9.26 4.36
CA SER A 49 2.29 -10.06 3.52
C SER A 49 2.41 -9.71 2.03
N ILE A 50 2.48 -8.42 1.72
CA ILE A 50 2.71 -7.91 0.37
C ILE A 50 4.08 -8.36 -0.16
N GLY A 51 5.13 -8.24 0.69
CA GLY A 51 6.48 -8.67 0.36
C GLY A 51 6.55 -10.15 -0.01
N ILE A 52 5.91 -11.02 0.77
CA ILE A 52 5.81 -12.46 0.48
C ILE A 52 5.04 -12.70 -0.83
N ALA A 53 3.87 -12.06 -1.00
CA ALA A 53 3.03 -12.24 -2.19
C ALA A 53 3.72 -11.80 -3.49
N LEU A 54 4.62 -10.82 -3.39
CA LEU A 54 5.40 -10.27 -4.51
C LEU A 54 6.82 -10.85 -4.59
N ASP A 55 7.16 -11.81 -3.72
CA ASP A 55 8.48 -12.43 -3.64
C ASP A 55 9.62 -11.40 -3.44
N LEU A 56 9.38 -10.30 -2.72
CA LEU A 56 10.39 -9.28 -2.49
C LEU A 56 11.44 -9.76 -1.48
N SER A 57 12.72 -9.62 -1.82
CA SER A 57 13.78 -9.79 -0.81
C SER A 57 13.64 -8.73 0.29
N THR A 58 14.21 -8.97 1.47
CA THR A 58 14.19 -8.01 2.59
C THR A 58 14.68 -6.62 2.16
N ARG A 59 15.71 -6.56 1.32
CA ARG A 59 16.26 -5.28 0.85
C ARG A 59 15.32 -4.59 -0.15
N GLU A 60 14.71 -5.34 -1.06
CA GLU A 60 13.71 -4.82 -1.99
C GLU A 60 12.47 -4.33 -1.25
N LEU A 61 12.02 -5.02 -0.20
CA LEU A 61 10.91 -4.61 0.64
C LEU A 61 11.20 -3.28 1.34
N CYS A 62 12.39 -3.11 1.95
CA CYS A 62 12.78 -1.82 2.54
C CYS A 62 12.78 -0.68 1.51
N VAL A 63 13.31 -0.94 0.30
CA VAL A 63 13.29 0.07 -0.78
C VAL A 63 11.85 0.36 -1.22
N ALA A 64 11.00 -0.66 -1.35
CA ALA A 64 9.61 -0.54 -1.73
C ALA A 64 8.81 0.33 -0.75
N ILE A 65 8.97 0.11 0.56
CA ILE A 65 8.36 0.92 1.62
C ILE A 65 8.76 2.39 1.45
N LEU A 66 10.04 2.68 1.32
CA LEU A 66 10.51 4.07 1.21
C LEU A 66 10.07 4.74 -0.10
N ILE A 67 9.95 4.01 -1.22
CA ILE A 67 9.35 4.54 -2.45
C ILE A 67 7.87 4.84 -2.24
N PHE A 68 7.17 4.02 -1.48
CA PHE A 68 5.76 4.21 -1.20
C PHE A 68 5.53 5.46 -0.33
N GLU A 69 6.36 5.65 0.71
CA GLU A 69 6.42 6.82 1.62
C GLU A 69 7.00 8.10 0.98
N GLY A 70 6.92 8.26 -0.34
CA GLY A 70 7.34 9.52 -0.98
C GLY A 70 8.86 9.81 -0.99
N GLN A 71 9.72 8.99 -0.38
CA GLN A 71 11.15 9.26 -0.29
C GLN A 71 11.84 9.35 -1.65
N THR A 72 12.79 10.29 -1.77
CA THR A 72 13.61 10.42 -2.99
C THR A 72 14.71 9.36 -3.02
N ARG A 73 15.23 9.05 -4.22
CA ARG A 73 16.38 8.14 -4.37
C ARG A 73 17.57 8.51 -3.47
N ALA A 74 17.84 9.81 -3.31
CA ALA A 74 18.92 10.28 -2.47
C ALA A 74 18.63 10.09 -0.97
N ASN A 75 17.37 10.27 -0.54
CA ASN A 75 16.97 10.00 0.84
C ASN A 75 17.07 8.50 1.15
N ILE A 76 16.55 7.64 0.27
CA ILE A 76 16.62 6.19 0.42
C ILE A 76 18.08 5.73 0.57
N ALA A 77 18.98 6.28 -0.25
CA ALA A 77 20.42 5.99 -0.19
C ALA A 77 21.04 6.33 1.17
N ARG A 78 20.60 7.41 1.82
CA ARG A 78 21.06 7.81 3.16
C ARG A 78 20.46 6.99 4.29
N GLN A 79 19.22 6.52 4.14
CA GLN A 79 18.54 5.75 5.17
C GLN A 79 19.00 4.28 5.20
N LEU A 80 19.27 3.71 4.03
CA LEU A 80 19.68 2.30 3.94
C LEU A 80 21.20 2.18 4.07
N HIS A 81 21.63 1.28 4.96
CA HIS A 81 23.03 0.97 5.18
C HIS A 81 23.40 -0.41 4.64
N LYS A 82 24.64 -0.54 4.17
CA LYS A 82 25.29 -1.80 3.83
C LYS A 82 25.72 -2.53 5.12
N LYS A 83 26.25 -3.76 4.97
CA LYS A 83 26.71 -4.58 6.10
C LYS A 83 27.89 -3.97 6.87
N ASP A 84 28.70 -3.15 6.19
CA ASP A 84 29.84 -2.41 6.75
C ASP A 84 29.41 -1.12 7.46
N GLY A 85 28.11 -0.86 7.60
CA GLY A 85 27.56 0.34 8.22
C GLY A 85 27.57 1.58 7.33
N GLN A 86 28.09 1.50 6.10
CA GLN A 86 28.11 2.64 5.19
C GLN A 86 26.78 2.82 4.45
N PRO A 87 26.35 4.06 4.16
CA PRO A 87 25.16 4.30 3.34
C PRO A 87 25.24 3.62 1.96
N VAL A 88 24.08 3.21 1.45
CA VAL A 88 23.98 2.65 0.11
C VAL A 88 24.13 3.76 -0.92
N SER A 89 24.85 3.52 -2.03
CA SER A 89 25.03 4.55 -3.05
C SER A 89 23.71 4.86 -3.78
N PRO A 90 23.47 6.11 -4.22
CA PRO A 90 22.30 6.45 -5.03
C PRO A 90 22.18 5.62 -6.32
N GLY A 91 23.31 5.25 -6.94
CA GLY A 91 23.33 4.38 -8.12
C GLY A 91 22.83 2.97 -7.80
N THR A 92 23.19 2.42 -6.65
CA THR A 92 22.67 1.13 -6.18
C THR A 92 21.17 1.19 -5.91
N ILE A 93 20.66 2.28 -5.31
CA ILE A 93 19.22 2.45 -5.11
C ILE A 93 18.48 2.53 -6.44
N ARG A 94 19.02 3.21 -7.46
CA ARG A 94 18.44 3.20 -8.81
C ARG A 94 18.26 1.77 -9.33
N VAL A 95 19.29 0.93 -9.20
CA VAL A 95 19.21 -0.47 -9.65
C VAL A 95 18.12 -1.25 -8.90
N TYR A 96 17.96 -1.03 -7.59
CA TYR A 96 16.85 -1.64 -6.84
C TYR A 96 15.49 -1.16 -7.32
N ILE A 97 15.32 0.15 -7.57
CA ILE A 97 14.08 0.72 -8.12
C ILE A 97 13.76 0.10 -9.49
N ASP A 98 14.74 0.05 -10.39
CA ASP A 98 14.56 -0.49 -11.74
C ASP A 98 14.15 -1.98 -11.69
N ARG A 99 14.79 -2.78 -10.81
CA ARG A 99 14.42 -4.19 -10.60
C ARG A 99 13.03 -4.36 -10.01
N LEU A 100 12.66 -3.55 -9.02
CA LEU A 100 11.31 -3.53 -8.45
C LEU A 100 10.27 -3.22 -9.53
N PHE A 101 10.52 -2.20 -10.35
CA PHE A 101 9.59 -1.79 -11.40
C PHE A 101 9.41 -2.89 -12.45
N GLN A 102 10.50 -3.54 -12.86
CA GLN A 102 10.45 -4.70 -13.74
C GLN A 102 9.68 -5.87 -13.11
N LYS A 103 9.98 -6.22 -11.85
CA LYS A 103 9.32 -7.33 -11.14
C LYS A 103 7.81 -7.10 -11.01
N LEU A 104 7.41 -5.86 -10.75
CA LEU A 104 6.03 -5.44 -10.58
C LEU A 104 5.33 -5.10 -11.89
N ARG A 105 6.04 -5.10 -13.02
CA ARG A 105 5.56 -4.72 -14.35
C ARG A 105 4.90 -3.35 -14.33
N VAL A 106 5.64 -2.36 -13.84
CA VAL A 106 5.26 -0.94 -13.77
C VAL A 106 6.38 -0.09 -14.36
N ASN A 107 6.05 1.10 -14.87
CA ASN A 107 7.02 1.95 -15.56
C ASN A 107 7.41 3.19 -14.75
N ASP A 108 6.64 3.50 -13.69
CA ASP A 108 6.82 4.70 -12.90
C ASP A 108 6.36 4.49 -11.46
N ARG A 109 6.57 5.53 -10.64
CA ARG A 109 6.24 5.53 -9.23
C ARG A 109 4.73 5.43 -8.97
N VAL A 110 3.90 5.99 -9.85
CA VAL A 110 2.44 5.96 -9.70
C VAL A 110 1.94 4.53 -9.93
N GLY A 111 2.39 3.89 -11.00
CA GLY A 111 2.11 2.50 -11.30
C GLY A 111 2.61 1.57 -10.18
N PHE A 112 3.77 1.86 -9.59
CA PHE A 112 4.26 1.16 -8.40
C PHE A 112 3.26 1.24 -7.23
N VAL A 113 2.83 2.45 -6.83
CA VAL A 113 1.86 2.63 -5.72
C VAL A 113 0.55 1.91 -6.04
N GLN A 114 0.02 2.06 -7.25
CA GLN A 114 -1.19 1.37 -7.69
C GLN A 114 -1.04 -0.16 -7.62
N ARG A 115 0.14 -0.70 -7.97
CA ARG A 115 0.41 -2.13 -7.88
C ARG A 115 0.38 -2.62 -6.44
N ILE A 116 1.06 -1.92 -5.53
CA ILE A 116 1.08 -2.24 -4.10
C ILE A 116 -0.35 -2.26 -3.55
N MET A 117 -1.13 -1.19 -3.78
CA MET A 117 -2.52 -1.12 -3.31
C MET A 117 -3.41 -2.21 -3.89
N ARG A 118 -3.22 -2.57 -5.16
CA ARG A 118 -3.98 -3.67 -5.78
C ARG A 118 -3.67 -5.03 -5.16
N VAL A 119 -2.42 -5.26 -4.75
CA VAL A 119 -2.03 -6.48 -4.03
C VAL A 119 -2.62 -6.48 -2.63
N HIS A 120 -2.45 -5.39 -1.89
CA HIS A 120 -3.04 -5.22 -0.56
C HIS A 120 -4.54 -5.51 -0.56
N LEU A 121 -5.32 -4.85 -1.43
CA LEU A 121 -6.76 -5.07 -1.52
C LEU A 121 -7.16 -6.53 -1.83
N ARG A 122 -6.34 -7.25 -2.61
CA ARG A 122 -6.58 -8.67 -2.89
C ARG A 122 -6.28 -9.57 -1.70
N LEU A 123 -5.24 -9.26 -0.92
CA LEU A 123 -4.92 -9.98 0.30
C LEU A 123 -5.99 -9.73 1.37
N SER A 124 -6.41 -8.49 1.55
CA SER A 124 -7.44 -8.12 2.54
C SER A 124 -8.81 -8.70 2.23
N ALA A 125 -9.14 -8.96 0.96
CA ALA A 125 -10.39 -9.61 0.57
C ALA A 125 -10.38 -11.15 0.72
N ALA A 126 -9.20 -11.75 0.93
CA ALA A 126 -9.03 -13.19 1.09
C ALA A 126 -8.94 -13.63 2.57
N SER A 127 -8.79 -12.67 3.49
CA SER A 127 -8.79 -12.84 4.95
C SER A 127 -10.19 -12.73 5.53
#